data_AF-D0N3S2-F1
#
_entry.id   AF-D0N3S2-F1
#
_cell.length_a   1.000
_cell.length_b   1.000
_cell.length_c   1.000
_cell.angle_alpha   90.00
_cell.angle_beta   90.00
_cell.angle_gamma   90.00
#
_symmetry.space_group_name_H-M   'P 1'
#
loop_
_entity.id
_entity.type
_entity.pdbx_description
1 polymer ?
#
loop_
_entity_poly.entity_id
_entity_poly.type
_entity_poly.pdbx_seq_one_letter_code
_entity_poly.pdbx_strand_id
1 'polypeptide(L)'
;MVWRDVRIIKRLGLRAPLFQSPMAGAQTSELAIAVARGGGLGAIPCALLSPDAVREHVQLFRAATKSFSAPINLNFFCHTLPPANPKADKQWQDILTPYYREYGVDLTHLTAKGALRMPFDEVSLDLVRELKPEVVSFHFGLPSPHMLQGVKDTGTLVISSATTVREALWLEERGCDAVIAQGLEAGGHRGVFLSREDSKPVKDPGDCSGRSRRCSWRLGC
;
A
#
# COMPACT_ATOMS: atom_id res chain seq x y z
N MET A 1 -0.96 26.21 10.86
CA MET A 1 -1.16 25.61 9.52
C MET A 1 -2.47 24.83 9.57
N VAL A 2 -3.44 25.14 8.71
CA VAL A 2 -4.77 24.49 8.72
C VAL A 2 -4.83 23.51 7.55
N TRP A 3 -5.14 22.24 7.84
CA TRP A 3 -5.35 21.23 6.82
C TRP A 3 -6.61 21.58 6.02
N ARG A 4 -6.45 21.79 4.70
CA ARG A 4 -7.53 22.30 3.84
C ARG A 4 -8.64 21.28 3.61
N ASP A 5 -8.33 19.99 3.68
CA ASP A 5 -9.28 18.90 3.54
C ASP A 5 -9.07 17.88 4.66
N VAL A 6 -10.15 17.60 5.39
CA VAL A 6 -10.16 16.67 6.54
C VAL A 6 -11.21 15.56 6.36
N ARG A 7 -11.72 15.36 5.13
CA ARG A 7 -12.77 14.36 4.87
C ARG A 7 -12.36 12.96 5.28
N ILE A 8 -11.16 12.52 4.88
CA ILE A 8 -10.62 11.19 5.25
C ILE A 8 -10.38 11.07 6.76
N ILE A 9 -9.93 12.15 7.41
CA ILE A 9 -9.71 12.21 8.86
C ILE A 9 -11.02 12.03 9.61
N LYS A 10 -12.07 12.74 9.19
CA LYS A 10 -13.43 12.61 9.74
C LYS A 10 -14.02 11.23 9.47
N ARG A 11 -13.87 10.70 8.25
CA ARG A 11 -14.37 9.37 7.86
C ARG A 11 -13.74 8.25 8.70
N LEU A 12 -12.46 8.38 9.04
CA LEU A 12 -11.72 7.41 9.85
C LEU A 12 -11.74 7.71 11.36
N GLY A 13 -12.39 8.80 11.81
CA GLY A 13 -12.41 9.19 13.23
C GLY A 13 -11.03 9.54 13.81
N LEU A 14 -10.09 9.98 12.98
CA LEU A 14 -8.73 10.33 13.40
C LEU A 14 -8.71 11.70 14.11
N ARG A 15 -7.82 11.85 15.10
CA ARG A 15 -7.56 13.13 15.78
C ARG A 15 -6.39 13.89 15.16
N ALA A 16 -5.49 13.18 14.48
CA ALA A 16 -4.35 13.74 13.77
C ALA A 16 -4.36 13.28 12.31
N PRO A 17 -4.02 14.17 11.34
CA PRO A 17 -3.90 13.81 9.93
C PRO A 17 -2.57 13.15 9.61
N LEU A 18 -2.23 12.12 10.39
CA LEU A 18 -0.97 11.40 10.30
C LEU A 18 -1.26 9.94 10.02
N PHE A 19 -0.67 9.44 8.95
CA PHE A 19 -0.75 8.06 8.50
C PHE A 19 0.65 7.48 8.65
N GLN A 20 0.80 6.48 9.52
CA GLN A 20 2.08 5.79 9.62
C GLN A 20 2.25 4.89 8.39
N SER A 21 3.40 5.04 7.72
CA SER A 21 3.70 4.26 6.53
C SER A 21 3.95 2.79 6.89
N PRO A 22 3.30 1.83 6.21
CA PRO A 22 3.54 0.40 6.41
C PRO A 22 4.94 0.03 5.90
N MET A 23 5.86 -0.30 6.82
CA MET A 23 7.28 -0.54 6.50
C MET A 23 7.62 -2.02 6.72
N ALA A 24 7.43 -2.85 5.69
CA ALA A 24 7.68 -4.29 5.75
C ALA A 24 9.14 -4.60 6.16
N GLY A 25 9.32 -5.30 7.28
CA GLY A 25 10.63 -5.66 7.84
C GLY A 25 11.27 -4.62 8.78
N ALA A 26 10.66 -3.43 8.94
CA ALA A 26 11.17 -2.37 9.82
C ALA A 26 10.13 -1.87 10.85
N GLN A 27 8.98 -2.55 10.95
CA GLN A 27 7.86 -2.14 11.79
C GLN A 27 7.14 -3.34 12.41
N THR A 28 6.67 -3.15 13.64
CA THR A 28 5.89 -4.10 14.44
C THR A 28 4.55 -3.49 14.88
N SER A 29 3.64 -4.28 15.47
CA SER A 29 2.33 -3.80 15.95
C SER A 29 2.43 -2.67 16.98
N GLU A 30 3.49 -2.64 17.79
CA GLU A 30 3.69 -1.64 18.83
C GLU A 30 3.73 -0.23 18.26
N LEU A 31 4.37 -0.04 17.08
CA LEU A 31 4.41 1.26 16.42
C LEU A 31 3.02 1.67 15.91
N ALA A 32 2.28 0.74 15.30
CA ALA A 32 0.92 1.02 14.84
C ALA A 32 0.00 1.40 16.02
N ILE A 33 0.10 0.69 17.15
CA ILE A 33 -0.63 0.99 18.38
C ILE A 33 -0.23 2.36 18.94
N ALA A 34 1.06 2.69 18.97
CA ALA A 34 1.54 3.99 19.45
C ALA A 34 0.99 5.15 18.60
N VAL A 35 0.97 4.99 17.28
CA VAL A 35 0.39 5.97 16.34
C VAL A 35 -1.11 6.13 16.58
N ALA A 36 -1.83 5.02 16.76
CA ALA A 36 -3.26 5.03 17.08
C ALA A 36 -3.55 5.76 18.41
N ARG A 37 -2.73 5.54 19.45
CA ARG A 37 -2.80 6.28 20.73
C ARG A 37 -2.54 7.78 20.54
N GLY A 38 -1.65 8.14 19.61
CA GLY A 38 -1.42 9.52 19.16
C GLY A 38 -2.58 10.12 18.35
N GLY A 39 -3.54 9.30 17.91
CA GLY A 39 -4.71 9.71 17.14
C GLY A 39 -4.51 9.73 15.63
N GLY A 40 -3.42 9.16 15.12
CA GLY A 40 -3.19 8.90 13.70
C GLY A 40 -3.65 7.50 13.28
N LEU A 41 -3.44 7.17 12.01
CA LEU A 41 -3.72 5.84 11.46
C LEU A 41 -2.46 4.95 11.55
N GLY A 42 -2.53 3.91 12.37
CA GLY A 42 -1.52 2.84 12.42
C GLY A 42 -1.69 1.88 11.24
N ALA A 43 -0.59 1.30 10.77
CA ALA A 43 -0.58 0.36 9.65
C ALA A 43 0.19 -0.93 9.97
N ILE A 44 -0.23 -2.04 9.38
CA ILE A 44 0.47 -3.34 9.42
C ILE A 44 0.91 -3.70 7.99
N PRO A 45 2.20 -4.00 7.75
CA PRO A 45 2.71 -4.32 6.43
C PRO A 45 2.58 -5.82 6.17
N CYS A 46 1.53 -6.24 5.46
CA CYS A 46 1.18 -7.65 5.29
C CYS A 46 2.01 -8.38 4.22
N ALA A 47 2.75 -7.66 3.37
CA ALA A 47 3.43 -8.25 2.20
C ALA A 47 4.51 -9.32 2.51
N LEU A 48 4.96 -9.42 3.76
CA LEU A 48 5.94 -10.42 4.22
C LEU A 48 5.37 -11.36 5.29
N LEU A 49 4.10 -11.20 5.66
CA LEU A 49 3.49 -11.90 6.78
C LEU A 49 2.66 -13.08 6.27
N SER A 50 2.68 -14.18 7.03
CA SER A 50 1.70 -15.24 6.83
C SER A 50 0.30 -14.76 7.26
N PRO A 51 -0.79 -15.38 6.76
CA PRO A 51 -2.14 -15.03 7.20
C PRO A 51 -2.30 -15.08 8.73
N ASP A 52 -1.71 -16.07 9.39
CA ASP A 52 -1.77 -16.20 10.85
C ASP A 52 -1.02 -15.08 11.57
N ALA A 53 0.14 -14.67 11.06
CA ALA A 53 0.85 -13.52 11.61
C ALA A 53 0.05 -12.23 11.46
N VAL A 54 -0.63 -12.02 10.32
CA VAL A 54 -1.52 -10.86 10.16
C VAL A 54 -2.68 -10.90 11.16
N ARG A 55 -3.30 -12.06 11.38
CA ARG A 55 -4.35 -12.23 12.41
C ARG A 55 -3.83 -11.85 13.79
N GLU A 56 -2.66 -12.35 14.17
CA GLU A 56 -2.03 -12.04 15.46
C GLU A 56 -1.78 -10.54 15.62
N HIS A 57 -1.19 -9.89 14.61
CA HIS A 57 -0.93 -8.46 14.63
C HIS A 57 -2.21 -7.63 14.76
N VAL A 58 -3.28 -8.02 14.07
CA VAL A 58 -4.59 -7.34 14.15
C VAL A 58 -5.24 -7.58 15.52
N GLN A 59 -5.20 -8.80 16.06
CA GLN A 59 -5.72 -9.10 17.38
C GLN A 59 -5.00 -8.27 18.46
N LEU A 60 -3.67 -8.22 18.41
CA LEU A 60 -2.86 -7.40 19.32
C LEU A 60 -3.24 -5.91 19.22
N PHE A 61 -3.36 -5.38 18.01
CA PHE A 61 -3.76 -3.99 17.78
C PHE A 61 -5.15 -3.73 18.38
N ARG A 62 -6.15 -4.53 18.02
CA ARG A 62 -7.54 -4.34 18.47
C ARG A 62 -7.68 -4.48 19.98
N ALA A 63 -6.94 -5.42 20.60
CA ALA A 63 -6.92 -5.55 22.05
C ALA A 63 -6.36 -4.30 22.72
N ALA A 64 -5.24 -3.76 22.21
CA ALA A 64 -4.57 -2.58 22.76
C ALA A 64 -5.33 -1.27 22.50
N THR A 65 -6.19 -1.21 21.49
CA THR A 65 -6.95 -0.02 21.10
C THR A 65 -8.45 -0.09 21.44
N LYS A 66 -8.89 -1.15 22.13
CA LYS A 66 -10.31 -1.43 22.41
C LYS A 66 -11.05 -0.27 23.09
N SER A 67 -10.39 0.45 24.00
CA SER A 67 -11.02 1.54 24.78
C SER A 67 -11.28 2.82 23.98
N PHE A 68 -10.68 2.97 22.81
CA PHE A 68 -10.82 4.17 21.97
C PHE A 68 -11.10 3.87 20.49
N SER A 69 -11.38 2.59 20.16
CA SER A 69 -11.85 2.13 18.84
C SER A 69 -11.06 2.69 17.65
N ALA A 70 -9.73 2.57 17.69
CA ALA A 70 -8.90 3.11 16.61
C ALA A 70 -9.01 2.31 15.29
N PRO A 71 -8.98 2.99 14.14
CA PRO A 71 -8.90 2.35 12.84
C PRO A 71 -7.50 1.76 12.58
N ILE A 72 -7.44 0.72 11.75
CA ILE A 72 -6.20 0.09 11.31
C ILE A 72 -6.11 0.06 9.78
N ASN A 73 -4.90 0.24 9.25
CA ASN A 73 -4.57 0.02 7.86
C ASN A 73 -3.83 -1.31 7.66
N LEU A 74 -4.34 -2.18 6.78
CA LEU A 74 -3.60 -3.36 6.32
C LEU A 74 -3.02 -3.10 4.93
N ASN A 75 -1.71 -3.25 4.78
CA ASN A 75 -1.01 -2.95 3.54
C ASN A 75 -0.61 -4.20 2.76
N PHE A 76 -0.93 -4.23 1.47
CA PHE A 76 -0.60 -5.33 0.57
C PHE A 76 0.09 -4.83 -0.71
N PHE A 77 0.84 -5.71 -1.36
CA PHE A 77 1.46 -5.42 -2.65
C PHE A 77 0.61 -5.99 -3.80
N CYS A 78 0.56 -5.28 -4.92
CA CYS A 78 -0.18 -5.70 -6.13
C CYS A 78 0.74 -5.79 -7.36
N HIS A 79 2.02 -6.12 -7.15
CA HIS A 79 2.97 -6.28 -8.24
C HIS A 79 2.74 -7.60 -8.98
N THR A 80 3.13 -7.63 -10.25
CA THR A 80 3.16 -8.88 -11.02
C THR A 80 4.46 -9.61 -10.73
N LEU A 81 4.37 -10.89 -10.35
CA LEU A 81 5.57 -11.72 -10.22
C LEU A 81 6.16 -11.96 -11.62
N PRO A 82 7.48 -11.74 -11.81
CA PRO A 82 8.12 -12.10 -13.07
C PRO A 82 8.05 -13.62 -13.26
N PRO A 83 7.95 -14.11 -14.51
CA PRO A 83 8.02 -15.53 -14.79
C PRO A 83 9.38 -16.07 -14.34
N ALA A 84 9.40 -17.31 -13.84
CA ALA A 84 10.63 -17.96 -13.43
C ALA A 84 11.63 -18.02 -14.60
N ASN A 85 12.86 -17.61 -14.36
CA ASN A 85 13.92 -17.62 -15.37
C ASN A 85 15.20 -18.21 -14.79
N PRO A 86 15.32 -19.56 -14.76
CA PRO A 86 16.46 -20.23 -14.13
C PRO A 86 17.81 -19.81 -14.71
N LYS A 87 17.85 -19.43 -16.00
CA LYS A 87 19.06 -18.94 -16.66
C LYS A 87 19.47 -17.58 -16.12
N ALA A 88 18.53 -16.62 -16.04
CA ALA A 88 18.81 -15.30 -15.48
C ALA A 88 19.13 -15.38 -13.98
N ASP A 89 18.40 -16.22 -13.23
CA ASP A 89 18.65 -16.46 -11.80
C ASP A 89 20.07 -17.00 -11.58
N LYS A 90 20.51 -17.96 -12.42
CA LYS A 90 21.86 -18.50 -12.36
C LYS A 90 22.92 -17.46 -12.72
N GLN A 91 22.71 -16.69 -13.77
CA GLN A 91 23.61 -15.59 -14.16
C GLN A 91 23.77 -14.56 -13.03
N TRP A 92 22.67 -14.22 -12.36
CA TRP A 92 22.70 -13.32 -11.21
C TRP A 92 23.44 -13.93 -10.01
N GLN A 93 23.22 -15.21 -9.72
CA GLN A 93 23.95 -15.94 -8.68
C GLN A 93 25.47 -15.98 -8.97
N ASP A 94 25.86 -16.18 -10.22
CA ASP A 94 27.27 -16.23 -10.63
C ASP A 94 27.95 -14.86 -10.42
N ILE A 95 27.25 -13.75 -10.71
CA ILE A 95 27.71 -12.38 -10.41
C ILE A 95 27.93 -12.19 -8.89
N LEU A 96 27.06 -12.77 -8.06
CA LEU A 96 27.15 -12.65 -6.60
C LEU A 96 28.13 -13.63 -5.93
N THR A 97 28.61 -14.63 -6.67
CA THR A 97 29.48 -15.70 -6.15
C THR A 97 30.77 -15.21 -5.48
N PRO A 98 31.47 -14.17 -5.98
CA PRO A 98 32.65 -13.63 -5.30
C PRO A 98 32.33 -13.14 -3.88
N TYR A 99 31.19 -12.47 -3.68
CA TYR A 99 30.77 -11.99 -2.35
C TYR A 99 30.40 -13.16 -1.44
N TYR A 100 29.71 -14.18 -1.93
CA TYR A 100 29.41 -15.36 -1.12
C TYR A 100 30.70 -16.04 -0.61
N ARG A 101 31.72 -16.14 -1.46
CA ARG A 101 33.03 -16.70 -1.05
C ARG A 101 33.74 -15.83 -0.04
N GLU A 102 33.72 -14.51 -0.22
CA GLU A 102 34.31 -13.54 0.71
C GLU A 102 33.74 -13.69 2.12
N TYR A 103 32.43 -13.86 2.25
CA TYR A 103 31.75 -14.03 3.54
C TYR A 103 31.63 -15.49 4.01
N GLY A 104 32.24 -16.46 3.31
CA GLY A 104 32.20 -17.87 3.68
C GLY A 104 30.79 -18.48 3.62
N VAL A 105 29.90 -17.93 2.80
CA VAL A 105 28.52 -18.43 2.63
C VAL A 105 28.55 -19.72 1.83
N ASP A 106 27.99 -20.78 2.41
CA ASP A 106 27.80 -22.05 1.73
C ASP A 106 26.63 -21.96 0.74
N LEU A 107 26.97 -22.03 -0.55
CA LEU A 107 26.03 -21.93 -1.66
C LEU A 107 25.05 -23.10 -1.72
N THR A 108 25.35 -24.23 -1.09
CA THR A 108 24.44 -25.40 -1.07
C THR A 108 23.18 -25.13 -0.25
N HIS A 109 23.22 -24.16 0.66
CA HIS A 109 22.08 -23.72 1.47
C HIS A 109 21.24 -22.62 0.81
N LEU A 110 21.64 -22.11 -0.36
CA LEU A 110 20.85 -21.14 -1.09
C LEU A 110 19.61 -21.83 -1.69
N THR A 111 18.46 -21.58 -1.09
CA THR A 111 17.19 -22.01 -1.67
C THR A 111 16.66 -20.94 -2.62
N ALA A 112 16.13 -21.35 -3.77
CA ALA A 112 15.42 -20.46 -4.70
C ALA A 112 14.10 -19.92 -4.13
N LYS A 113 13.68 -20.41 -2.95
CA LYS A 113 12.47 -20.02 -2.21
C LYS A 113 12.80 -18.99 -1.13
N GLY A 114 13.44 -17.88 -1.52
CA GLY A 114 13.61 -16.74 -0.61
C GLY A 114 12.25 -16.23 -0.11
N ALA A 115 12.26 -15.33 0.89
CA ALA A 115 11.05 -14.67 1.38
C ALA A 115 10.41 -13.83 0.26
N LEU A 116 9.57 -14.48 -0.54
CA LEU A 116 8.86 -13.84 -1.63
C LEU A 116 7.80 -12.93 -1.02
N ARG A 117 7.85 -11.67 -1.44
CA ARG A 117 6.78 -10.71 -1.19
C ARG A 117 5.63 -11.13 -2.08
N MET A 118 4.66 -11.85 -1.54
CA MET A 118 3.55 -12.33 -2.37
C MET A 118 2.61 -11.17 -2.71
N PRO A 119 2.13 -11.09 -3.96
CA PRO A 119 1.09 -10.15 -4.31
C PRO A 119 -0.23 -10.54 -3.64
N PHE A 120 -1.14 -9.57 -3.55
CA PHE A 120 -2.50 -9.78 -3.06
C PHE A 120 -3.21 -10.86 -3.86
N ASP A 121 -3.74 -11.86 -3.16
CA ASP A 121 -4.37 -13.06 -3.71
C ASP A 121 -5.69 -13.38 -2.99
N GLU A 122 -6.33 -14.51 -3.33
CA GLU A 122 -7.60 -14.92 -2.71
C GLU A 122 -7.47 -15.16 -1.20
N VAL A 123 -6.33 -15.68 -0.74
CA VAL A 123 -6.08 -15.88 0.70
C VAL A 123 -6.03 -14.54 1.43
N SER A 124 -5.38 -13.54 0.83
CA SER A 124 -5.33 -12.17 1.34
C SER A 124 -6.72 -11.51 1.34
N LEU A 125 -7.53 -11.78 0.31
CA LEU A 125 -8.91 -11.29 0.23
C LEU A 125 -9.79 -11.89 1.33
N ASP A 126 -9.73 -13.20 1.56
CA ASP A 126 -10.48 -13.86 2.62
C ASP A 126 -10.07 -13.35 4.00
N LEU A 127 -8.78 -13.07 4.18
CA LEU A 127 -8.26 -12.43 5.39
C LEU A 127 -8.84 -11.01 5.59
N VAL A 128 -8.96 -10.21 4.54
CA VAL A 128 -9.62 -8.89 4.63
C VAL A 128 -11.10 -9.03 4.97
N ARG A 129 -11.81 -10.00 4.38
CA ARG A 129 -13.22 -10.30 4.70
C ARG A 129 -13.42 -10.72 6.15
N GLU A 130 -12.49 -11.50 6.68
CA GLU A 130 -12.47 -11.96 8.06
C GLU A 130 -12.20 -10.81 9.03
N LEU A 131 -11.11 -10.06 8.80
CA LEU A 131 -10.58 -9.08 9.75
C LEU A 131 -11.23 -7.70 9.65
N LYS A 132 -11.85 -7.37 8.51
CA LYS A 132 -12.58 -6.12 8.23
C LYS A 132 -11.84 -4.86 8.72
N PRO A 133 -10.62 -4.60 8.24
CA PRO A 133 -9.90 -3.38 8.59
C PRO A 133 -10.63 -2.14 8.05
N GLU A 134 -10.50 -1.00 8.71
CA GLU A 134 -11.11 0.25 8.24
C GLU A 134 -10.43 0.75 6.96
N VAL A 135 -9.14 0.44 6.79
CA VAL A 135 -8.36 0.80 5.61
C VAL A 135 -7.59 -0.39 5.07
N VAL A 136 -7.64 -0.58 3.76
CA VAL A 136 -6.69 -1.42 3.02
C VAL A 136 -5.91 -0.52 2.10
N SER A 137 -4.59 -0.59 2.21
CA SER A 137 -3.69 0.13 1.34
C SER A 137 -2.98 -0.80 0.38
N PHE A 138 -2.90 -0.41 -0.89
CA PHE A 138 -2.15 -1.12 -1.89
C PHE A 138 -0.88 -0.35 -2.29
N HIS A 139 0.15 -1.10 -2.64
CA HIS A 139 1.36 -0.59 -3.26
C HIS A 139 1.59 -1.33 -4.58
N PHE A 140 2.15 -0.63 -5.58
CA PHE A 140 2.30 -1.10 -6.96
C PHE A 140 0.96 -1.28 -7.71
N GLY A 141 -0.02 -0.40 -7.46
CA GLY A 141 -1.29 -0.37 -8.20
C GLY A 141 -2.48 -0.89 -7.38
N LEU A 142 -3.37 -1.64 -8.03
CA LEU A 142 -4.56 -2.24 -7.43
C LEU A 142 -4.63 -3.73 -7.80
N PRO A 143 -5.32 -4.58 -7.01
CA PRO A 143 -5.55 -5.97 -7.39
C PRO A 143 -6.54 -6.04 -8.58
N SER A 144 -6.86 -7.26 -9.01
CA SER A 144 -7.87 -7.46 -10.06
C SER A 144 -9.22 -6.81 -9.68
N PRO A 145 -10.06 -6.45 -10.65
CA PRO A 145 -11.36 -5.83 -10.36
C PRO A 145 -12.25 -6.64 -9.41
N HIS A 146 -12.24 -7.97 -9.50
CA HIS A 146 -13.05 -8.83 -8.62
C HIS A 146 -12.54 -8.83 -7.18
N MET A 147 -11.21 -8.85 -6.99
CA MET A 147 -10.60 -8.76 -5.66
C MET A 147 -10.80 -7.39 -5.04
N LEU A 148 -10.64 -6.33 -5.84
CA LEU A 148 -10.89 -4.96 -5.39
C LEU A 148 -12.35 -4.80 -4.94
N GLN A 149 -13.31 -5.29 -5.72
CA GLN A 149 -14.71 -5.27 -5.33
C GLN A 149 -14.94 -6.07 -4.04
N GLY A 150 -14.36 -7.27 -3.93
CA GLY A 150 -14.44 -8.08 -2.73
C GLY A 150 -13.89 -7.41 -1.48
N VAL A 151 -12.83 -6.60 -1.60
CA VAL A 151 -12.34 -5.74 -0.50
C VAL A 151 -13.37 -4.65 -0.18
N LYS A 152 -13.89 -3.94 -1.17
CA LYS A 152 -14.84 -2.84 -0.97
C LYS A 152 -16.17 -3.30 -0.36
N ASP A 153 -16.61 -4.52 -0.67
CA ASP A 153 -17.83 -5.12 -0.11
C ASP A 153 -17.77 -5.28 1.42
N THR A 154 -16.57 -5.27 2.01
CA THR A 154 -16.38 -5.31 3.47
C THR A 154 -16.62 -3.96 4.16
N GLY A 155 -16.79 -2.87 3.39
CA GLY A 155 -16.92 -1.50 3.90
C GLY A 155 -15.58 -0.80 4.14
N THR A 156 -14.45 -1.47 3.87
CA THR A 156 -13.10 -0.90 3.96
C THR A 156 -12.89 0.25 2.99
N LEU A 157 -12.16 1.27 3.44
CA LEU A 157 -11.65 2.35 2.59
C LEU A 157 -10.38 1.87 1.87
N VAL A 158 -10.37 1.91 0.55
CA VAL A 158 -9.22 1.48 -0.26
C VAL A 158 -8.34 2.66 -0.65
N ILE A 159 -7.07 2.64 -0.26
CA ILE A 159 -6.07 3.63 -0.70
C ILE A 159 -4.95 2.97 -1.48
N SER A 160 -4.29 3.71 -2.37
CA SER A 160 -3.13 3.17 -3.09
C SER A 160 -2.11 4.25 -3.43
N SER A 161 -0.86 3.83 -3.63
CA SER A 161 0.26 4.72 -3.93
C SER A 161 0.32 5.07 -5.42
N ALA A 162 0.53 6.35 -5.72
CA ALA A 162 0.85 6.86 -7.04
C ALA A 162 2.10 7.72 -6.99
N THR A 163 2.93 7.61 -8.01
CA THR A 163 4.16 8.41 -8.18
C THR A 163 4.01 9.47 -9.27
N THR A 164 2.92 9.43 -10.03
CA THR A 164 2.59 10.36 -11.12
C THR A 164 1.10 10.71 -11.13
N VAL A 165 0.74 11.83 -11.77
CA VAL A 165 -0.67 12.22 -11.97
C VAL A 165 -1.45 11.14 -12.76
N ARG A 166 -0.81 10.53 -13.77
CA ARG A 166 -1.44 9.47 -14.56
C ARG A 166 -1.80 8.24 -13.73
N GLU A 167 -0.91 7.83 -12.82
CA GLU A 167 -1.20 6.76 -11.86
C GLU A 167 -2.34 7.15 -10.91
N ALA A 168 -2.37 8.40 -10.43
CA ALA A 168 -3.44 8.89 -9.56
C ALA A 168 -4.82 8.86 -10.26
N LEU A 169 -4.89 9.30 -11.52
CA LEU A 169 -6.12 9.23 -12.33
C LEU A 169 -6.53 7.77 -12.58
N TRP A 170 -5.57 6.89 -12.89
CA TRP A 170 -5.84 5.46 -13.09
C TRP A 170 -6.45 4.80 -11.84
N LEU A 171 -5.98 5.19 -10.64
CA LEU A 171 -6.51 4.73 -9.35
C LEU A 171 -7.93 5.26 -9.09
N GLU A 172 -8.16 6.54 -9.34
CA GLU A 172 -9.47 7.18 -9.20
C GLU A 172 -10.52 6.50 -10.09
N GLU A 173 -10.21 6.32 -11.38
CA GLU A 173 -11.08 5.66 -12.36
C GLU A 173 -11.47 4.23 -11.96
N ARG A 174 -10.64 3.56 -11.16
CA ARG A 174 -10.85 2.18 -10.68
C ARG A 174 -11.44 2.12 -9.27
N GLY A 175 -11.84 3.26 -8.73
CA GLY A 175 -12.62 3.33 -7.50
C GLY A 175 -11.78 3.24 -6.22
N CYS A 176 -10.52 3.68 -6.27
CA CYS A 176 -9.72 3.96 -5.08
C CYS A 176 -10.33 5.16 -4.33
N ASP A 177 -10.50 5.06 -3.00
CA ASP A 177 -11.10 6.11 -2.17
C ASP A 177 -10.14 7.30 -1.92
N ALA A 178 -8.84 7.04 -1.88
CA ALA A 178 -7.82 8.09 -1.76
C ALA A 178 -6.45 7.64 -2.32
N VAL A 179 -5.69 8.60 -2.84
CA VAL A 179 -4.36 8.36 -3.42
C VAL A 179 -3.27 8.81 -2.46
N ILE A 180 -2.28 7.95 -2.23
CA ILE A 180 -1.03 8.29 -1.54
C ILE A 180 -0.06 8.81 -2.60
N ALA A 181 0.15 10.13 -2.64
CA ALA A 181 1.13 10.74 -3.55
C ALA A 181 2.56 10.52 -3.01
N GLN A 182 3.30 9.58 -3.60
CA GLN A 182 4.67 9.24 -3.19
C GLN A 182 5.70 10.04 -3.99
N GLY A 183 6.37 10.98 -3.33
CA GLY A 183 7.46 11.78 -3.89
C GLY A 183 8.74 10.98 -4.19
N LEU A 184 9.74 11.63 -4.77
CA LEU A 184 11.06 11.03 -5.01
C LEU A 184 11.83 10.82 -3.70
N GLU A 185 11.52 11.62 -2.69
CA GLU A 185 12.13 11.67 -1.37
C GLU A 185 11.69 10.52 -0.45
N ALA A 186 10.64 9.79 -0.84
CA ALA A 186 10.12 8.67 -0.06
C ALA A 186 11.15 7.52 -0.02
N GLY A 187 11.40 6.99 1.18
CA GLY A 187 12.21 5.79 1.37
C GLY A 187 11.49 4.50 0.94
N GLY A 188 12.25 3.41 0.85
CA GLY A 188 11.74 2.10 0.48
C GLY A 188 11.46 1.94 -1.03
N HIS A 189 10.52 1.06 -1.36
CA HIS A 189 10.16 0.82 -2.76
C HIS A 189 9.40 2.01 -3.35
N ARG A 190 9.65 2.29 -4.63
CA ARG A 190 8.84 3.22 -5.41
C ARG A 190 7.62 2.49 -5.95
N GLY A 191 6.42 2.99 -5.64
CA GLY A 191 5.13 2.39 -5.99
C GLY A 191 4.75 2.57 -7.46
N VAL A 192 5.72 2.56 -8.38
CA VAL A 192 5.49 2.72 -9.83
C VAL A 192 4.81 1.47 -10.36
N PHE A 193 3.77 1.64 -11.17
CA PHE A 193 3.06 0.51 -11.79
C PHE A 193 2.60 0.74 -13.23
N LEU A 194 2.57 2.00 -13.70
CA LEU A 194 2.37 2.28 -15.12
C LEU A 194 3.71 2.50 -15.80
N SER A 195 3.92 1.84 -16.94
CA SER A 195 5.13 2.03 -17.74
C SER A 195 5.22 3.49 -18.20
N ARG A 196 6.43 4.03 -18.32
CA ARG A 196 6.62 5.37 -18.91
C ARG A 196 6.22 5.40 -20.39
N GLU A 197 6.26 4.28 -21.09
CA GLU A 197 6.02 4.15 -22.53
C GLU A 197 4.53 4.18 -22.90
N ASP A 198 3.61 3.84 -21.98
CA ASP A 198 2.15 3.97 -22.17
C ASP A 198 1.66 5.44 -22.12
N SER A 199 2.53 6.40 -22.41
CA SER A 199 2.25 7.84 -22.31
C SER A 199 1.46 8.33 -23.52
N LYS A 200 0.13 8.23 -23.47
CA LYS A 200 -0.68 9.27 -24.12
C LYS A 200 -0.44 10.58 -23.34
N PRO A 201 -0.17 11.70 -24.01
CA PRO A 201 -0.03 12.98 -23.33
C PRO A 201 -1.31 13.24 -22.53
N VAL A 202 -1.15 13.46 -21.22
CA VAL A 202 -2.23 13.97 -20.38
C VAL A 202 -2.54 15.35 -20.94
N LYS A 203 -3.77 15.55 -21.44
CA LYS A 203 -4.23 16.91 -21.78
C LYS A 203 -4.15 17.72 -20.49
N ASP A 204 -3.33 18.76 -20.54
CA ASP A 204 -3.13 19.70 -19.46
C ASP A 204 -4.50 20.14 -18.89
N PRO A 205 -4.83 19.80 -17.64
CA PRO A 205 -6.09 20.21 -17.03
C PRO A 205 -5.96 21.67 -16.60
N GLY A 206 -5.99 22.57 -17.58
CA GLY A 206 -6.20 24.00 -17.35
C GLY A 206 -4.93 24.83 -17.36
N ASP A 207 -4.63 25.38 -18.53
CA ASP A 207 -4.08 26.72 -18.66
C ASP A 207 -4.93 27.70 -17.79
N CYS A 208 -4.43 27.99 -16.59
CA CYS A 208 -5.01 28.93 -15.64
C CYS A 208 -4.61 30.39 -15.92
N SER A 209 -4.19 30.73 -17.14
CA SER A 209 -3.73 32.10 -17.46
C SER A 209 -4.85 33.11 -17.76
N GLY A 210 -6.13 32.73 -17.76
CA GLY A 210 -7.17 33.73 -18.04
C GLY A 210 -8.61 33.27 -17.90
N ARG A 211 -9.12 33.15 -16.66
CA ARG A 211 -10.51 33.53 -16.31
C ARG A 211 -10.79 33.33 -14.82
N SER A 212 -11.15 34.41 -14.14
CA SER A 212 -11.80 34.37 -12.83
C SER A 212 -13.18 33.72 -12.96
N ARG A 213 -13.31 32.42 -12.65
CA ARG A 213 -14.61 31.83 -12.30
C ARG A 213 -14.43 30.90 -11.11
N ARG A 214 -15.14 31.22 -10.02
CA ARG A 214 -15.24 30.41 -8.81
C ARG A 214 -15.72 29.01 -9.20
N CYS A 215 -14.92 27.98 -8.93
CA CYS A 215 -15.38 26.59 -8.96
C CYS A 215 -16.37 26.39 -7.81
N SER A 216 -17.67 26.48 -8.08
CA SER A 216 -18.69 25.92 -7.20
C SER A 216 -18.85 24.44 -7.55
N TRP A 217 -18.46 23.56 -6.64
CA TRP A 217 -18.84 22.15 -6.69
C TRP A 217 -20.35 22.05 -6.50
N ARG A 218 -21.09 21.70 -7.56
CA ARG A 218 -22.47 21.19 -7.45
C ARG A 218 -22.42 19.70 -7.74
N LEU A 219 -22.67 18.89 -6.72
CA LEU A 219 -23.06 17.50 -6.88
C LEU A 219 -24.59 17.48 -7.03
N GLY A 220 -25.06 16.88 -8.13
CA GLY A 220 -26.48 16.58 -8.34
C GLY A 220 -26.91 15.43 -7.44
N CYS A 221 -28.21 15.45 -7.11
CA CYS A 221 -28.93 14.57 -6.20
C CYS A 221 -28.75 13.07 -6.47
#